data_AF-A0A4U3M6U3-F1
#
_entry.id   AF-A0A4U3M6U3-F1
#
_cell.length_a   1.000
_cell.length_b   1.000
_cell.length_c   1.000
_cell.angle_alpha   90.00
_cell.angle_beta   90.00
_cell.angle_gamma   90.00
#
_symmetry.space_group_name_H-M   'P 1'
#
loop_
_entity.id
_entity.type
_entity.pdbx_description
1 polymer ?
#
loop_
_entity_poly.entity_id
_entity_poly.type
_entity_poly.pdbx_seq_one_letter_code
_entity_poly.pdbx_strand_id
1 'polypeptide(L)'
;MRTLHRRSLTSKPTLKTELEDFVDATVSQLRRSGIAPPDRPAESLPGLPDDVTELDGPELMSLYQQMIAWSEYASGQLALAEIREQWVQEELGRRRAAAIVKGTGKTATALKAGAADDPLVAEATALQTECYALRKLIEPIAKSASGRAAYLSRELTRRTDTPDLNRRHRWTT
;
A
#
# COMPACT_ATOMS: atom_id res chain seq x y z
N MET A 1 42.49 -33.70 21.58
CA MET A 1 41.45 -32.74 22.03
C MET A 1 40.65 -32.28 20.80
N ARG A 2 39.44 -32.84 20.59
CA ARG A 2 38.54 -32.47 19.48
C ARG A 2 37.65 -31.32 19.96
N THR A 3 37.86 -30.13 19.43
CA THR A 3 36.96 -28.99 19.60
C THR A 3 35.72 -29.19 18.75
N LEU A 4 34.58 -29.46 19.41
CA LEU A 4 33.26 -29.49 18.80
C LEU A 4 32.92 -28.07 18.32
N HIS A 5 32.88 -27.88 17.00
CA HIS A 5 32.30 -26.68 16.38
C HIS A 5 30.79 -26.66 16.69
N ARG A 6 30.40 -25.74 17.57
CA ARG A 6 29.01 -25.42 17.89
C ARG A 6 28.34 -24.91 16.61
N ARG A 7 27.54 -25.75 15.95
CA ARG A 7 26.61 -25.32 14.90
C ARG A 7 25.75 -24.19 15.47
N SER A 8 25.92 -22.98 14.92
CA SER A 8 25.02 -21.86 15.22
C SER A 8 23.61 -22.27 14.79
N LEU A 9 22.70 -22.33 15.75
CA LEU A 9 21.28 -22.53 15.49
C LEU A 9 20.76 -21.24 14.86
N THR A 10 20.76 -21.17 13.52
CA THR A 10 19.98 -20.16 12.81
C THR A 10 18.52 -20.44 13.12
N SER A 11 17.91 -19.61 13.97
CA SER A 11 16.46 -19.60 14.20
C SER A 11 15.75 -19.63 12.86
N LYS A 12 14.71 -20.46 12.73
CA LYS A 12 13.84 -20.44 11.55
C LYS A 12 13.32 -18.99 11.37
N PRO A 13 13.32 -18.43 10.16
CA PRO A 13 12.76 -17.11 9.92
C PRO A 13 11.27 -17.11 10.31
N THR A 14 10.80 -15.99 10.86
CA THR A 14 9.37 -15.81 11.16
C THR A 14 8.60 -15.54 9.88
N LEU A 15 7.28 -15.74 9.89
CA LEU A 15 6.44 -15.46 8.72
C LEU A 15 6.56 -14.00 8.27
N LYS A 16 6.75 -13.09 9.24
CA LYS A 16 6.94 -11.67 8.99
C LYS A 16 8.22 -11.39 8.20
N THR A 17 9.33 -12.04 8.55
CA THR A 17 10.59 -11.92 7.80
C THR A 17 10.44 -12.47 6.38
N GLU A 18 9.77 -13.62 6.22
CA GLU A 18 9.50 -14.19 4.89
C GLU A 18 8.66 -13.24 4.01
N LEU A 19 7.68 -12.55 4.61
CA LEU A 19 6.88 -11.52 3.94
C LEU A 19 7.74 -10.32 3.52
N GLU A 20 8.60 -9.82 4.42
CA GLU A 20 9.50 -8.70 4.15
C GLU A 20 10.46 -9.03 2.99
N ASP A 21 11.08 -10.21 3.01
CA ASP A 21 11.96 -10.70 1.94
C ASP A 21 11.21 -10.81 0.60
N PHE A 22 9.97 -11.30 0.62
CA PHE A 22 9.13 -11.41 -0.58
C PHE A 22 8.80 -10.02 -1.17
N VAL A 23 8.43 -9.06 -0.33
CA VAL A 23 8.14 -7.68 -0.76
C VAL A 23 9.39 -7.02 -1.33
N ASP A 24 10.54 -7.17 -0.68
CA ASP A 24 11.81 -6.61 -1.15
C ASP A 24 12.25 -7.22 -2.48
N ALA A 25 12.06 -8.53 -2.66
CA ALA A 25 12.31 -9.20 -3.93
C ALA A 25 11.39 -8.66 -5.04
N THR A 26 10.11 -8.42 -4.73
CA THR A 26 9.10 -7.88 -5.64
C THR A 26 9.44 -6.44 -6.05
N VAL A 27 9.78 -5.57 -5.09
CA VAL A 27 10.21 -4.20 -5.36
C VAL A 27 11.51 -4.18 -6.16
N SER A 28 12.44 -5.08 -5.86
CA SER A 28 13.69 -5.21 -6.62
C SER A 28 13.42 -5.65 -8.06
N GLN A 29 12.43 -6.51 -8.30
CA GLN A 29 12.01 -6.90 -9.64
C GLN A 29 11.43 -5.72 -10.42
N LEU A 30 10.58 -4.91 -9.79
CA LEU A 30 10.05 -3.68 -10.39
C LEU A 30 11.19 -2.71 -10.76
N ARG A 31 12.16 -2.52 -9.86
CA ARG A 31 13.34 -1.68 -10.12
C ARG A 31 14.17 -2.18 -11.31
N ARG A 32 14.33 -3.50 -11.45
CA ARG A 32 15.02 -4.10 -12.61
C ARG A 32 14.28 -3.85 -13.94
N SER A 33 12.96 -3.64 -13.92
CA SER A 33 12.21 -3.26 -15.11
C SER A 33 12.25 -1.76 -15.42
N GLY A 34 13.05 -0.98 -14.69
CA GLY A 34 13.19 0.47 -14.89
C GLY A 34 12.06 1.29 -14.26
N ILE A 35 11.25 0.69 -13.38
CA ILE A 35 10.14 1.36 -12.68
C ILE A 35 10.44 1.32 -11.19
N ALA A 36 10.19 2.39 -10.45
CA ALA A 36 10.28 2.40 -9.00
C ALA A 36 8.89 2.61 -8.38
N PRO A 37 8.62 2.06 -7.18
CA PRO A 37 7.51 2.54 -6.37
C PRO A 37 7.66 4.06 -6.17
N PRO A 38 6.56 4.84 -6.17
CA PRO A 38 6.66 6.27 -5.97
C PRO A 38 7.26 6.59 -4.60
N ASP A 39 8.15 7.58 -4.55
CA ASP A 39 8.72 8.08 -3.31
C ASP A 39 7.71 8.90 -2.51
N ARG A 40 7.88 8.96 -1.20
CA ARG A 40 7.06 9.81 -0.34
C ARG A 40 7.29 11.29 -0.72
N PRO A 41 6.26 12.05 -1.16
CA PRO A 41 6.48 13.40 -1.70
C PRO A 41 6.86 14.42 -0.62
N ALA A 42 6.21 14.35 0.55
CA ALA A 42 6.40 15.28 1.67
C ALA A 42 6.05 14.61 3.01
N GLU A 43 6.10 15.36 4.11
CA GLU A 43 5.75 14.83 5.43
C GLU A 43 4.26 14.50 5.57
N SER A 44 3.35 15.28 4.96
CA SER A 44 1.92 15.04 5.10
C SER A 44 1.15 15.33 3.84
N LEU A 45 0.06 14.59 3.63
CA LEU A 45 -0.92 14.86 2.59
C LEU A 45 -1.43 16.31 2.76
N PRO A 46 -1.36 17.16 1.73
CA PRO A 46 -1.87 18.51 1.82
C PRO A 46 -3.38 18.51 2.05
N GLY A 47 -3.83 19.43 2.89
CA GLY A 47 -5.25 19.76 3.02
C GLY A 47 -5.74 20.43 1.73
N LEU A 48 -7.05 20.33 1.49
CA LEU A 48 -7.72 21.28 0.59
C LEU A 48 -8.17 22.47 1.45
N PRO A 49 -8.02 23.72 0.95
CA PRO A 49 -8.68 24.86 1.59
C PRO A 49 -10.20 24.74 1.45
N ASP A 50 -10.92 25.44 2.32
CA ASP A 50 -12.39 25.45 2.32
C ASP A 50 -12.95 26.01 1.01
N ASP A 51 -12.29 27.01 0.44
CA ASP A 51 -12.58 27.56 -0.88
C ASP A 51 -11.33 27.54 -1.77
N VAL A 52 -11.30 26.60 -2.72
CA VAL A 52 -10.23 26.50 -3.72
C VAL A 52 -10.29 27.63 -4.75
N THR A 53 -11.42 28.33 -4.88
CA THR A 53 -11.56 29.44 -5.83
C THR A 53 -10.78 30.69 -5.43
N GLU A 54 -10.41 30.81 -4.15
CA GLU A 54 -9.58 31.92 -3.64
C GLU A 54 -8.09 31.78 -3.97
N LEU A 55 -7.61 30.56 -4.23
CA LEU A 55 -6.22 30.34 -4.64
C LEU A 55 -5.93 31.05 -5.95
N ASP A 56 -4.75 31.64 -6.12
CA ASP A 56 -4.32 32.14 -7.41
C ASP A 56 -3.93 30.99 -8.38
N GLY A 57 -3.63 31.32 -9.65
CA GLY A 57 -3.27 30.31 -10.65
C GLY A 57 -2.04 29.48 -10.26
N PRO A 58 -0.90 30.11 -9.93
CA PRO A 58 0.29 29.42 -9.43
C PRO A 58 0.07 28.55 -8.19
N GLU A 59 -0.66 29.03 -7.18
CA GLU A 59 -0.97 28.32 -5.95
C GLU A 59 -1.82 27.08 -6.23
N LEU A 60 -2.86 27.23 -7.05
CA LEU A 60 -3.72 26.12 -7.46
C LEU A 60 -2.94 25.05 -8.23
N MET A 61 -2.03 25.46 -9.13
CA MET A 61 -1.17 24.54 -9.87
C MET A 61 -0.19 23.81 -8.93
N SER A 62 0.40 24.52 -7.97
CA SER A 62 1.29 23.92 -6.97
C SER A 62 0.57 22.89 -6.12
N LEU A 63 -0.63 23.23 -5.61
CA LEU A 63 -1.45 22.32 -4.82
C LEU A 63 -1.87 21.09 -5.65
N TYR A 64 -2.21 21.28 -6.92
CA TYR A 64 -2.52 20.18 -7.83
C TYR A 64 -1.34 19.22 -8.02
N GLN A 65 -0.13 19.74 -8.27
CA GLN A 65 1.07 18.91 -8.42
C GLN A 65 1.38 18.11 -7.13
N GLN A 66 1.27 18.75 -5.97
CA GLN A 66 1.43 18.07 -4.69
C GLN A 66 0.39 16.96 -4.52
N MET A 67 -0.87 17.22 -4.88
CA MET A 67 -1.94 16.23 -4.77
C MET A 67 -1.76 15.04 -5.73
N ILE A 68 -1.23 15.25 -6.94
CA ILE A 68 -0.86 14.18 -7.87
C ILE A 68 0.21 13.29 -7.26
N ALA A 69 1.32 13.88 -6.79
CA ALA A 69 2.42 13.12 -6.21
C ALA A 69 1.95 12.27 -5.01
N TRP A 70 1.07 12.84 -4.17
CA TRP A 70 0.46 12.10 -3.07
C TRP A 70 -0.52 11.01 -3.52
N SER A 71 -1.29 11.25 -4.58
CA SER A 71 -2.18 10.25 -5.17
C SER A 71 -1.38 9.05 -5.72
N GLU A 72 -0.27 9.31 -6.40
CA GLU A 72 0.63 8.27 -6.91
C GLU A 72 1.27 7.47 -5.77
N TYR A 73 1.84 8.17 -4.78
CA TYR A 73 2.41 7.54 -3.58
C TYR A 73 1.39 6.68 -2.84
N ALA A 74 0.20 7.21 -2.53
CA ALA A 74 -0.84 6.48 -1.83
C ALA A 74 -1.32 5.25 -2.62
N SER A 75 -1.40 5.35 -3.96
CA SER A 75 -1.72 4.22 -4.83
C SER A 75 -0.64 3.14 -4.80
N GLY A 76 0.65 3.55 -4.81
CA GLY A 76 1.77 2.62 -4.66
C GLY A 76 1.76 1.92 -3.30
N GLN A 77 1.48 2.65 -2.21
CA GLN A 77 1.35 2.05 -0.88
C GLN A 77 0.16 1.09 -0.78
N LEU A 78 -0.97 1.42 -1.43
CA LEU A 78 -2.13 0.53 -1.51
C LEU A 78 -1.77 -0.78 -2.21
N ALA A 79 -1.11 -0.70 -3.37
CA ALA A 79 -0.67 -1.88 -4.11
C ALA A 79 0.27 -2.76 -3.27
N LEU A 80 1.22 -2.16 -2.54
CA LEU A 80 2.10 -2.92 -1.63
C LEU A 80 1.32 -3.58 -0.49
N ALA A 81 0.29 -2.92 0.06
CA ALA A 81 -0.56 -3.50 1.11
C ALA A 81 -1.39 -4.67 0.57
N GLU A 82 -1.94 -4.56 -0.65
CA GLU A 82 -2.67 -5.63 -1.34
C GLU A 82 -1.77 -6.84 -1.61
N ILE A 83 -0.54 -6.62 -2.09
CA ILE A 83 0.45 -7.68 -2.31
C ILE A 83 0.75 -8.41 -1.01
N ARG A 84 0.96 -7.68 0.09
CA ARG A 84 1.23 -8.26 1.42
C ARG A 84 0.07 -9.12 1.91
N GLU A 85 -1.15 -8.59 1.86
CA GLU A 85 -2.34 -9.31 2.28
C GLU A 85 -2.56 -10.59 1.47
N GLN A 86 -2.43 -10.49 0.14
CA GLN A 86 -2.60 -11.65 -0.74
C GLN A 86 -1.55 -12.73 -0.44
N TRP A 87 -0.28 -12.34 -0.27
CA TRP A 87 0.78 -13.29 0.03
C TRP A 87 0.52 -14.04 1.35
N VAL A 88 0.14 -13.31 2.41
CA VAL A 88 -0.16 -13.91 3.72
C VAL A 88 -1.41 -14.78 3.65
N GLN A 89 -2.42 -14.40 2.86
CA GLN A 89 -3.60 -15.22 2.64
C GLN A 89 -3.25 -16.58 2.00
N GLU A 90 -2.38 -16.59 0.99
CA GLU A 90 -1.91 -17.83 0.37
C GLU A 90 -1.08 -18.68 1.35
N GLU A 91 -0.19 -18.05 2.11
CA GLU A 91 0.64 -18.74 3.09
C GLU A 91 -0.18 -19.32 4.25
N LEU A 92 -1.20 -18.61 4.72
CA LEU A 92 -2.19 -19.12 5.66
C LEU A 92 -2.90 -20.36 5.10
N GLY A 93 -3.29 -20.33 3.82
CA GLY A 93 -3.86 -21.48 3.12
C GLY A 93 -2.92 -22.70 3.14
N ARG A 94 -1.64 -22.50 2.80
CA ARG A 94 -0.61 -23.55 2.83
C ARG A 94 -0.42 -24.12 4.24
N ARG A 95 -0.29 -23.26 5.25
CA ARG A 95 -0.10 -23.68 6.65
C ARG A 95 -1.30 -24.44 7.19
N ARG A 96 -2.52 -24.00 6.90
CA ARG A 96 -3.76 -24.72 7.26
C ARG A 96 -3.81 -26.11 6.63
N ALA A 97 -3.50 -26.22 5.34
CA ALA A 97 -3.46 -27.51 4.64
C ALA A 97 -2.42 -28.45 5.28
N ALA A 98 -1.22 -27.94 5.57
CA ALA A 98 -0.15 -28.71 6.22
C ALA A 98 -0.54 -29.17 7.63
N ALA A 99 -1.24 -28.34 8.41
CA ALA A 99 -1.73 -28.68 9.74
C ALA A 99 -2.83 -29.76 9.68
N ILE A 100 -3.76 -29.66 8.73
CA ILE A 100 -4.79 -30.69 8.49
C ILE A 100 -4.16 -32.05 8.16
N VAL A 101 -3.15 -32.09 7.30
CA VAL A 101 -2.44 -33.34 6.92
C VAL A 101 -1.74 -33.99 8.11
N LYS A 102 -1.24 -33.20 9.06
CA LYS A 102 -0.60 -33.70 10.30
C LYS A 102 -1.60 -34.15 11.35
N GLY A 103 -2.84 -33.67 11.28
CA GLY A 103 -3.88 -33.96 12.27
C GLY A 103 -4.27 -35.44 12.30
N THR A 104 -4.64 -35.93 13.48
CA THR A 104 -5.05 -37.33 13.70
C THR A 104 -6.57 -37.50 13.83
N GLY A 105 -7.33 -36.43 13.58
CA GLY A 105 -8.79 -36.43 13.63
C GLY A 105 -9.43 -37.35 12.58
N LYS A 106 -10.50 -38.05 12.97
CA LYS A 106 -11.21 -39.00 12.08
C LYS A 106 -12.27 -38.33 11.20
N THR A 107 -12.60 -37.06 11.47
CA THR A 107 -13.58 -36.29 10.71
C THR A 107 -12.96 -35.00 10.20
N ALA A 108 -13.46 -34.49 9.07
CA ALA A 108 -12.98 -33.23 8.50
C ALA A 108 -13.13 -32.06 9.49
N THR A 109 -14.19 -32.05 10.31
CA THR A 109 -14.41 -31.03 11.34
C THR A 109 -13.35 -31.11 12.46
N ALA A 110 -13.03 -32.31 12.95
CA ALA A 110 -12.00 -32.49 13.98
C ALA A 110 -10.60 -32.08 13.46
N LEU A 111 -10.30 -32.40 12.20
CA LEU A 111 -9.03 -32.00 11.56
C LEU A 111 -8.94 -30.47 11.40
N LYS A 112 -10.02 -29.80 10.98
CA LYS A 112 -10.05 -28.34 10.86
C LYS A 112 -9.92 -27.64 12.21
N ALA A 113 -10.57 -28.16 13.24
CA ALA A 113 -10.44 -27.64 14.60
C ALA A 113 -9.00 -27.76 15.09
N GLY A 114 -8.40 -28.96 14.98
CA GLY A 114 -7.00 -29.16 15.38
C GLY A 114 -6.00 -28.35 14.56
N ALA A 115 -6.29 -28.09 13.28
CA ALA A 115 -5.46 -27.22 12.45
C ALA A 115 -5.56 -25.74 12.83
N ALA A 116 -6.70 -25.29 13.38
CA ALA A 116 -6.85 -23.93 13.89
C ALA A 116 -6.01 -23.69 15.16
N ASP A 117 -5.74 -24.76 15.93
CA ASP A 117 -4.90 -24.72 17.13
C ASP A 117 -3.39 -24.79 16.81
N ASP A 118 -2.99 -25.01 15.55
CA ASP A 118 -1.58 -25.03 15.15
C ASP A 118 -0.95 -23.62 15.28
N PRO A 119 0.17 -23.48 16.03
CA PRO A 119 0.81 -22.18 16.24
C PRO A 119 1.19 -21.43 14.96
N LEU A 120 1.55 -22.15 13.89
CA LEU A 120 1.92 -21.54 12.61
C LEU A 120 0.70 -20.99 11.87
N VAL A 121 -0.47 -21.62 12.05
CA VAL A 121 -1.75 -21.14 11.52
C VAL A 121 -2.24 -19.92 12.31
N ALA A 122 -2.06 -19.93 13.63
CA ALA A 122 -2.37 -18.79 14.49
C ALA A 122 -1.50 -17.56 14.12
N GLU A 123 -0.19 -17.73 13.97
CA GLU A 123 0.74 -16.68 13.51
C GLU A 123 0.31 -16.08 12.17
N ALA A 124 0.01 -16.94 11.18
CA ALA A 124 -0.42 -16.50 9.86
C ALA A 124 -1.78 -15.79 9.87
N THR A 125 -2.69 -16.21 10.74
CA THR A 125 -4.00 -15.56 10.90
C THR A 125 -3.86 -14.16 11.51
N ALA A 126 -2.97 -14.01 12.51
CA ALA A 126 -2.68 -12.70 13.11
C ALA A 126 -2.07 -11.75 12.06
N LEU A 127 -1.06 -12.21 11.32
CA LEU A 127 -0.42 -11.39 10.30
C LEU A 127 -1.36 -11.05 9.13
N GLN A 128 -2.26 -11.96 8.74
CA GLN A 128 -3.28 -11.69 7.73
C GLN A 128 -4.18 -10.54 8.19
N THR A 129 -4.60 -10.58 9.47
CA THR A 129 -5.44 -9.54 10.08
C THR A 129 -4.73 -8.19 10.07
N GLU A 130 -3.44 -8.16 10.40
CA GLU A 130 -2.62 -6.94 10.35
C GLU A 130 -2.54 -6.36 8.93
N CYS A 131 -2.27 -7.20 7.92
CA CYS A 131 -2.19 -6.76 6.53
C CYS A 131 -3.53 -6.23 6.02
N TYR A 132 -4.63 -6.93 6.33
CA TYR A 132 -5.99 -6.49 6.02
C TYR A 132 -6.31 -5.13 6.65
N ALA A 133 -6.01 -4.96 7.94
CA ALA A 133 -6.23 -3.70 8.64
C ALA A 133 -5.46 -2.55 7.99
N LEU A 134 -4.18 -2.76 7.66
CA LEU A 134 -3.34 -1.77 6.99
C LEU A 134 -3.91 -1.39 5.61
N ARG A 135 -4.24 -2.37 4.76
CA ARG A 135 -4.84 -2.10 3.45
C ARG A 135 -6.13 -1.31 3.60
N LYS A 136 -7.00 -1.68 4.56
CA LYS A 136 -8.27 -1.00 4.81
C LYS A 136 -8.13 0.44 5.28
N LEU A 137 -7.02 0.80 5.90
CA LEU A 137 -6.71 2.19 6.25
C LEU A 137 -6.16 2.97 5.04
N ILE A 138 -5.35 2.36 4.19
CA ILE A 138 -4.73 3.02 3.04
C ILE A 138 -5.72 3.23 1.88
N GLU A 139 -6.61 2.27 1.63
CA GLU A 139 -7.61 2.31 0.56
C GLU A 139 -8.42 3.62 0.51
N PRO A 140 -9.06 4.10 1.60
CA PRO A 140 -9.79 5.36 1.57
C PRO A 140 -8.87 6.58 1.39
N ILE A 141 -7.63 6.54 1.88
CA ILE A 141 -6.65 7.63 1.72
C ILE A 141 -6.27 7.78 0.24
N ALA A 142 -5.92 6.67 -0.42
CA ALA A 142 -5.59 6.66 -1.85
C ALA A 142 -6.76 7.16 -2.69
N LYS A 143 -7.98 6.69 -2.40
CA LYS A 143 -9.21 7.16 -3.07
C LYS A 143 -9.45 8.65 -2.85
N SER A 144 -9.24 9.15 -1.63
CA SER A 144 -9.43 10.57 -1.32
C SER A 144 -8.39 11.44 -2.05
N ALA A 145 -7.11 11.07 -2.02
CA ALA A 145 -6.04 11.81 -2.69
C ALA A 145 -6.29 11.91 -4.20
N SER A 146 -6.65 10.80 -4.85
CA SER A 146 -7.04 10.77 -6.26
C SER A 146 -8.26 11.64 -6.55
N GLY A 147 -9.29 11.59 -5.69
CA GLY A 147 -10.48 12.44 -5.80
C GLY A 147 -10.16 13.94 -5.69
N ARG A 148 -9.29 14.33 -4.76
CA ARG A 148 -8.84 15.71 -4.58
C ARG A 148 -8.03 16.20 -5.77
N ALA A 149 -7.13 15.37 -6.31
CA ALA A 149 -6.39 15.70 -7.53
C ALA A 149 -7.34 15.93 -8.71
N ALA A 150 -8.35 15.07 -8.88
CA ALA A 150 -9.36 15.22 -9.92
C ALA A 150 -10.24 16.46 -9.75
N TYR A 151 -10.47 16.91 -8.51
CA TYR A 151 -11.19 18.16 -8.24
C TYR A 151 -10.34 19.39 -8.64
N LEU A 152 -9.09 19.44 -8.19
CA LEU A 152 -8.15 20.52 -8.52
C LEU A 152 -7.90 20.64 -10.04
N SER A 153 -7.80 19.50 -10.73
CA SER A 153 -7.68 19.46 -12.19
C SER A 153 -8.87 20.13 -12.90
N ARG A 154 -10.11 19.85 -12.46
CA ARG A 154 -11.31 20.47 -13.04
C ARG A 154 -11.33 21.98 -12.79
N GLU A 155 -10.88 22.42 -11.63
CA GLU A 155 -10.80 23.84 -11.31
C GLU A 155 -9.79 24.58 -12.20
N LEU A 156 -8.63 23.97 -12.45
CA LEU A 156 -7.64 24.51 -13.40
C LEU A 156 -8.23 24.61 -14.82
N THR A 157 -8.95 23.59 -15.28
CA THR A 157 -9.63 23.62 -16.59
C THR A 157 -10.68 24.73 -16.64
N ARG A 158 -11.52 24.87 -15.61
CA ARG A 158 -12.56 25.92 -15.51
C ARG A 158 -11.98 27.32 -15.67
N ARG A 159 -10.82 27.59 -15.05
CA ARG A 159 -10.13 28.89 -15.13
C ARG A 159 -9.49 29.15 -16.49
N THR A 160 -9.04 28.10 -17.17
CA THR A 160 -8.44 28.19 -18.51
C THR A 160 -9.50 28.45 -19.57
N ASP A 161 -10.68 27.83 -19.43
CA ASP A 161 -11.81 27.97 -20.35
C ASP A 161 -12.61 29.27 -20.16
N THR A 162 -12.42 29.95 -19.04
CA THR A 162 -12.98 31.29 -18.84
C THR A 162 -12.13 32.28 -19.64
N PRO A 163 -12.63 32.85 -20.75
CA PRO A 163 -11.85 33.82 -21.51
C PRO A 163 -11.54 35.00 -20.61
N ASP A 164 -10.25 35.16 -20.33
CA ASP A 164 -9.61 36.23 -19.61
C ASP A 164 -10.35 37.58 -19.85
N LEU A 165 -11.19 38.00 -18.91
CA LEU A 165 -11.86 39.31 -18.96
C LEU A 165 -10.82 40.45 -19.05
N ASN A 166 -9.57 40.16 -18.66
CA ASN A 166 -8.41 41.04 -18.77
C ASN A 166 -7.82 41.17 -20.19
N ARG A 167 -8.18 40.31 -21.16
CA ARG A 167 -7.74 40.46 -22.56
C ARG A 167 -8.39 41.63 -23.30
N ARG A 168 -9.44 42.25 -22.74
CA ARG A 168 -10.08 43.44 -23.32
C ARG A 168 -9.23 44.71 -23.26
N HIS A 169 -8.20 44.76 -22.40
CA HIS A 169 -7.32 45.93 -22.28
C HIS A 169 -6.05 45.88 -23.14
N ARG A 170 -5.80 44.78 -23.87
CA ARG A 170 -4.60 44.64 -24.71
C ARG A 170 -4.70 45.31 -26.08
N TRP A 171 -5.91 45.74 -26.49
CA TRP A 171 -6.17 46.30 -27.84
C TRP A 171 -6.75 47.73 -27.80
N THR A 172 -6.48 48.48 -26.73
CA THR A 172 -6.89 49.90 -26.60
C THR A 172 -5.70 50.84 -26.45
N THR A 173 -4.62 50.63 -27.21
CA THR A 173 -3.52 51.60 -27.35
C THR A 173 -3.06 51.63 -28.79
#